data_AF-A0AAW1YV73-F1
#
_entry.id   AF-A0AAW1YV73-F1
#
_cell.length_a   1.000
_cell.length_b   1.000
_cell.length_c   1.000
_cell.angle_alpha   90.00
_cell.angle_beta   90.00
_cell.angle_gamma   90.00
#
_symmetry.space_group_name_H-M   'P 1'
#
loop_
_entity.id
_entity.type
_entity.pdbx_description
1 polymer ?
#
loop_
_entity_poly.entity_id
_entity_poly.type
_entity_poly.pdbx_seq_one_letter_code
_entity_poly.pdbx_strand_id
1 'polypeptide(L)'
;MPEGTSQIYKLANALHRSTLDIGQIMNVKVANHGVLHDSPAILQRWQEYFDSTCNEEFPCLPITSAVPVPGPVLLMSPAEVELAIKKMKKGKAPGPHDIPTEAWKLLGC
;
A
#
# COMPACT_ATOMS: atom_id res chain seq x y z
N MET A 1 -17.00 6.02 13.88
CA MET A 1 -16.98 4.83 13.00
C MET A 1 -18.36 4.21 13.08
N PRO A 2 -19.11 4.04 11.97
CA PRO A 2 -20.51 3.63 12.07
C PRO A 2 -20.61 2.15 12.48
N GLU A 3 -21.32 1.88 13.58
CA GLU A 3 -21.58 0.58 14.22
C GLU A 3 -21.90 -0.60 13.27
N GLY A 4 -22.46 -0.32 12.08
CA GLY A 4 -22.95 -1.33 11.13
C GLY A 4 -21.87 -2.14 10.42
N THR A 5 -20.67 -1.59 10.20
CA THR A 5 -19.56 -2.34 9.58
C THR A 5 -19.04 -3.44 10.51
N SER A 6 -19.16 -3.23 11.83
CA SER A 6 -18.75 -4.19 12.85
C SER A 6 -19.60 -5.46 12.85
N GLN A 7 -20.91 -5.35 12.61
CA GLN A 7 -21.82 -6.50 12.69
C GLN A 7 -21.69 -7.41 11.46
N ILE A 8 -21.60 -6.84 10.26
CA ILE A 8 -21.38 -7.61 9.03
C ILE A 8 -20.04 -8.32 9.09
N TYR A 9 -19.00 -7.64 9.56
CA TYR A 9 -17.68 -8.24 9.76
C TYR A 9 -17.74 -9.42 10.75
N LYS A 10 -18.42 -9.26 11.90
CA LYS A 10 -18.61 -10.36 12.87
C LYS A 10 -19.35 -11.55 12.27
N LEU A 11 -20.41 -11.31 11.49
CA LEU A 11 -21.18 -12.36 10.84
C LEU A 11 -20.35 -13.10 9.78
N ALA A 12 -19.64 -12.37 8.92
CA ALA A 12 -18.74 -12.95 7.93
C ALA A 12 -17.65 -13.80 8.59
N ASN A 13 -17.08 -13.32 9.69
CA ASN A 13 -16.04 -14.03 10.42
C ASN A 13 -16.58 -15.29 11.13
N ALA A 14 -17.81 -15.24 11.65
CA ALA A 14 -18.48 -16.40 12.25
C ALA A 14 -18.77 -17.49 11.21
N LEU A 15 -19.31 -17.11 10.04
CA LEU A 15 -19.54 -18.03 8.93
C LEU A 15 -18.22 -18.65 8.44
N HIS A 16 -17.19 -17.83 8.25
CA HIS A 16 -15.87 -18.31 7.87
C HIS A 16 -15.33 -19.34 8.87
N ARG A 17 -15.39 -19.05 10.17
CA ARG A 17 -14.99 -20.02 11.22
C ARG A 17 -15.81 -21.29 11.20
N SER A 18 -17.10 -21.23 10.86
CA SER A 18 -17.97 -22.41 10.78
C SER A 18 -17.64 -23.34 9.61
N THR A 19 -16.97 -22.82 8.57
CA THR A 19 -16.54 -23.61 7.40
C THR A 19 -15.14 -24.23 7.53
N LEU A 20 -14.42 -23.90 8.59
CA LEU A 20 -13.10 -24.49 8.86
C LEU A 20 -13.31 -25.83 9.60
N ASP A 21 -13.18 -26.93 8.87
CA ASP A 21 -13.39 -28.32 9.34
C ASP A 21 -12.34 -28.78 10.38
N ILE A 22 -11.26 -28.01 10.47
CA ILE A 22 -10.17 -28.17 11.43
C ILE A 22 -10.02 -26.80 12.09
N GLY A 23 -10.09 -26.72 13.42
CA GLY A 23 -9.83 -25.47 14.14
C GLY A 23 -8.53 -24.84 13.63
N GLN A 24 -8.46 -23.50 13.50
CA GLN A 24 -7.30 -22.81 12.91
C GLN A 24 -5.98 -23.37 13.47
N ILE A 25 -5.31 -24.21 12.69
CA ILE A 25 -4.01 -24.77 13.04
C ILE A 25 -2.99 -23.68 12.73
N MET A 26 -2.65 -22.90 13.76
CA MET A 26 -1.56 -21.95 13.69
C MET A 26 -0.27 -22.73 13.87
N ASN A 27 0.51 -22.89 12.80
CA ASN A 27 1.81 -23.56 12.84
C ASN A 27 2.89 -22.63 12.29
N VAL A 28 3.98 -22.48 13.04
CA VAL A 28 5.15 -21.72 12.57
C VAL A 28 6.39 -22.58 12.65
N LYS A 29 7.14 -22.63 11.56
CA LYS A 29 8.43 -23.34 11.50
C LYS A 29 9.53 -22.49 12.13
N VAL A 30 10.29 -23.07 13.04
CA VAL A 30 11.47 -22.42 13.64
C VAL A 30 12.75 -22.81 12.90
N ALA A 31 13.81 -22.02 13.09
CA ALA A 31 15.10 -22.19 12.41
C ALA A 31 15.70 -23.60 12.62
N ASN A 32 15.48 -24.21 13.79
CA ASN A 32 15.97 -25.55 14.15
C ASN A 32 15.09 -26.69 13.60
N HIS A 33 14.37 -26.48 12.50
CA HIS A 33 13.46 -27.46 11.88
C HIS A 33 12.25 -27.91 12.72
N GLY A 34 12.04 -27.33 13.91
CA GLY A 34 10.84 -27.56 14.73
C GLY A 34 9.60 -26.80 14.21
N VAL A 35 8.44 -27.18 14.72
CA VAL A 35 7.15 -26.51 14.46
C VAL A 35 6.52 -26.12 15.79
N LEU A 36 6.11 -24.86 15.90
CA LEU A 36 5.36 -24.33 17.03
C LEU A 36 3.86 -24.43 16.74
N HIS A 37 3.10 -24.84 17.76
CA HIS A 37 1.63 -24.96 17.72
C HIS A 37 0.96 -24.04 18.74
N ASP A 38 1.68 -23.63 19.79
CA ASP A 38 1.15 -22.78 20.85
C ASP A 38 1.06 -21.32 20.40
N SER A 39 -0.14 -20.74 20.53
CA SER A 39 -0.39 -19.36 20.11
C SER A 39 0.58 -18.33 20.74
N PRO A 40 0.94 -18.39 22.04
CA PRO A 40 1.90 -17.45 22.61
C PRO A 40 3.31 -17.59 22.01
N ALA A 41 3.76 -18.83 21.81
CA ALA A 41 5.08 -19.11 21.23
C ALA A 41 5.16 -18.66 19.77
N ILE A 42 4.07 -18.81 19.02
CA ILE A 42 3.95 -18.34 17.64
C ILE A 42 4.06 -16.82 17.57
N LEU A 43 3.35 -16.09 18.44
CA LEU A 43 3.41 -14.63 18.48
C LEU A 43 4.82 -14.13 18.84
N GLN A 44 5.46 -14.74 19.84
CA GLN A 44 6.84 -14.42 20.20
C GLN A 44 7.81 -14.67 19.03
N ARG A 45 7.66 -15.80 18.34
CA ARG A 45 8.51 -16.11 17.17
C ARG A 45 8.34 -15.09 16.04
N TRP A 46 7.10 -14.64 15.80
CA TRP A 46 6.82 -13.57 14.83
C TRP A 46 7.45 -12.25 15.25
N GLN A 47 7.38 -11.88 16.53
CA GLN A 47 8.03 -10.70 17.07
C GLN A 47 9.54 -10.74 16.81
N GLU A 48 10.22 -11.83 17.16
CA GLU A 48 11.66 -12.01 16.92
C GLU A 48 12.03 -11.93 15.43
N TYR A 49 11.17 -12.45 14.55
CA TYR A 49 11.38 -12.38 13.09
C TYR A 49 11.30 -10.94 12.57
N PHE A 50 10.27 -10.20 12.97
CA PHE A 50 10.10 -8.80 12.54
C PHE A 50 11.14 -7.88 13.18
N ASP A 51 11.52 -8.11 14.43
CA ASP A 51 12.57 -7.35 15.11
C ASP A 51 13.92 -7.47 14.39
N SER A 52 14.25 -8.66 13.90
CA SER A 52 15.49 -8.88 13.14
C SER A 52 15.42 -8.48 11.66
N THR A 53 14.24 -8.57 11.02
CA THR A 53 14.12 -8.37 9.57
C THR A 53 13.66 -6.97 9.18
N CYS A 54 12.82 -6.33 10.00
CA CYS A 54 12.11 -5.11 9.63
C CYS A 54 12.49 -3.88 10.46
N ASN A 55 13.19 -4.05 11.58
CA ASN A 55 13.62 -2.93 12.44
C ASN A 55 15.09 -2.54 12.21
N GLU A 56 15.81 -3.20 11.30
CA GLU A 56 17.07 -2.65 10.78
C GLU A 56 16.74 -1.44 9.88
N GLU A 57 16.84 -0.24 10.45
CA GLU A 57 16.79 0.99 9.67
C GLU A 57 17.96 0.99 8.67
N PHE A 58 17.63 0.97 7.39
CA PHE A 58 18.61 1.34 6.37
C PHE A 58 19.07 2.77 6.64
N PRO A 59 20.34 3.11 6.36
CA PRO A 59 20.83 4.47 6.48
C PRO A 59 19.94 5.42 5.69
N CYS A 60 19.05 6.13 6.38
CA CYS A 60 18.30 7.22 5.79
C CYS A 60 19.29 8.36 5.60
N LEU A 61 19.73 8.56 4.37
CA LEU A 61 20.51 9.75 4.04
C LEU A 61 19.68 10.97 4.47
N PRO A 62 20.29 11.95 5.17
CA PRO A 62 19.61 13.19 5.47
C PRO A 62 19.05 13.76 4.17
N ILE A 63 17.74 13.98 4.13
CA ILE A 63 17.16 14.74 3.03
C ILE A 63 17.81 16.12 3.13
N THR A 64 18.65 16.46 2.15
CA THR A 64 19.23 17.80 2.08
C THR A 64 18.07 18.77 2.06
N SER A 65 17.95 19.58 3.13
CA SER A 65 16.97 20.65 3.17
C SER A 65 17.26 21.56 1.99
N ALA A 66 16.49 21.42 0.92
CA ALA A 66 16.61 22.31 -0.22
C ALA A 66 16.29 23.73 0.24
N VAL A 67 17.00 24.71 -0.32
CA VAL A 67 16.64 26.11 -0.12
C VAL A 67 15.18 26.26 -0.55
N PRO A 68 14.29 26.81 0.31
CA PRO A 68 12.91 27.06 -0.06
C PRO A 68 12.89 27.87 -1.35
N VAL A 69 12.15 27.42 -2.37
CA VAL A 69 11.99 28.18 -3.61
C VAL A 69 11.31 29.50 -3.25
N PRO A 70 11.98 30.66 -3.40
CA PRO A 70 11.39 31.94 -3.06
C PRO A 70 10.28 32.27 -4.07
N GLY A 71 9.13 32.71 -3.57
CA GLY A 71 8.01 33.18 -4.39
C GLY A 71 6.75 32.33 -4.24
N PRO A 72 5.62 32.84 -4.74
CA PRO A 72 4.38 32.06 -4.78
C PRO A 72 4.59 30.82 -5.65
N VAL A 73 4.07 29.67 -5.20
CA VAL A 73 3.89 28.52 -6.09
C VAL A 73 2.99 29.01 -7.23
N LEU A 74 3.54 29.06 -8.44
CA LEU A 74 2.77 29.45 -9.62
C LEU A 74 1.61 28.46 -9.76
N LEU A 75 0.39 28.97 -9.68
CA LEU A 75 -0.78 28.19 -10.03
C LEU A 75 -0.64 27.80 -11.50
N MET A 76 -0.74 26.50 -11.76
CA MET A 76 -0.70 25.95 -13.10
C MET A 76 -1.75 26.66 -13.96
N SER A 77 -1.31 27.36 -14.99
CA SER A 77 -2.24 28.08 -15.87
C SER A 77 -2.94 27.11 -16.83
N PRO A 78 -4.19 27.38 -17.25
CA PRO A 78 -4.86 26.56 -18.26
C PRO A 78 -4.04 26.40 -19.56
N ALA A 79 -3.33 27.46 -19.97
CA ALA A 79 -2.47 27.43 -21.15
C ALA A 79 -1.29 26.45 -21.02
N GLU A 80 -0.70 26.34 -19.82
CA GLU A 80 0.35 25.36 -19.55
C GLU A 80 -0.19 23.93 -19.56
N VAL A 81 -1.38 23.70 -19.02
CA VAL A 81 -2.06 22.39 -19.06
C VAL A 81 -2.32 21.99 -20.51
N GLU A 82 -2.89 22.88 -21.32
CA GLU A 82 -3.13 22.63 -22.74
C GLU A 82 -1.83 22.33 -23.51
N LEU A 83 -0.77 23.09 -23.26
CA LEU A 83 0.53 22.88 -23.90
C LEU A 83 1.12 21.51 -23.51
N ALA A 84 0.98 21.12 -22.24
CA ALA A 84 1.42 19.82 -21.75
C ALA A 84 0.64 18.68 -22.41
N ILE A 85 -0.69 18.77 -22.50
CA ILE A 85 -1.56 17.79 -23.17
C ILE A 85 -1.21 17.68 -24.66
N LYS A 86 -0.99 18.81 -25.35
CA LYS A 86 -0.56 18.85 -26.75
C LYS A 86 0.75 18.10 -26.97
N LYS A 87 1.73 18.26 -26.06
CA LYS A 87 3.04 17.58 -26.10
C LYS A 87 3.01 16.08 -25.82
N MET A 88 1.93 15.52 -25.26
CA MET A 88 1.85 14.09 -24.98
C MET A 88 1.94 13.25 -26.28
N LYS A 89 2.68 12.14 -26.25
CA LYS A 89 2.82 11.22 -27.39
C LYS A 89 1.75 10.12 -27.31
N LYS A 90 1.12 9.81 -28.46
CA LYS A 90 0.15 8.73 -28.60
C LYS A 90 0.79 7.35 -28.37
N GLY A 91 0.00 6.37 -27.94
CA GLY A 91 0.46 4.99 -27.77
C GLY A 91 1.46 4.78 -26.62
N LYS A 92 1.41 5.64 -25.60
CA LYS A 92 2.10 5.42 -24.33
C LYS A 92 1.22 4.62 -23.39
N ALA A 93 1.85 3.82 -22.53
CA ALA A 93 1.13 3.09 -21.49
C ALA A 93 0.39 4.08 -20.57
N PRO A 94 -0.87 3.79 -20.20
CA PRO A 94 -1.62 4.64 -19.30
C PRO A 94 -1.01 4.61 -17.89
N GLY A 95 -1.19 5.71 -17.17
CA GLY A 95 -0.68 5.85 -15.80
C GLY A 95 -1.54 5.09 -14.77
N PRO A 96 -1.31 5.29 -13.47
CA PRO A 96 -2.04 4.60 -12.38
C PRO A 96 -3.56 4.75 -12.40
N HIS A 97 -4.07 5.78 -13.09
CA HIS A 97 -5.49 6.05 -13.25
C HIS A 97 -6.10 5.42 -14.51
N ASP A 98 -5.29 4.69 -15.30
CA ASP A 98 -5.69 3.98 -16.52
C ASP A 98 -6.32 4.87 -17.62
N ILE A 99 -6.00 6.17 -17.64
CA ILE A 99 -6.48 7.10 -18.66
C ILE A 99 -5.47 7.18 -19.81
N PRO A 100 -5.83 6.80 -21.04
CA PRO A 100 -4.91 6.85 -22.18
C PRO A 100 -4.66 8.29 -22.63
N THR A 101 -3.48 8.54 -23.22
CA THR A 101 -3.12 9.86 -23.81
C THR A 101 -4.18 10.39 -24.78
N GLU A 102 -4.88 9.49 -25.45
CA GLU A 102 -5.88 9.82 -26.45
C GLU A 102 -7.12 10.46 -25.83
N ALA A 103 -7.51 10.01 -24.63
CA ALA A 103 -8.59 10.64 -23.87
C ALA A 103 -8.20 12.05 -23.38
N TRP A 104 -6.95 12.24 -22.92
CA TRP A 104 -6.44 13.55 -22.54
C TRP A 104 -6.42 14.54 -23.71
N LYS A 105 -5.99 14.08 -24.89
CA LYS A 105 -5.97 14.93 -26.10
C LYS A 105 -7.36 15.35 -26.56
N LEU A 106 -8.42 14.57 -26.29
CA LEU A 106 -9.80 14.97 -26.57
C LEU A 106 -10.31 16.07 -25.64
N LEU A 107 -9.79 16.14 -24.40
CA LEU A 107 -10.18 17.13 -23.38
C LEU A 107 -9.41 18.45 -23.48
N GLY A 108 -8.21 18.43 -24.06
CA GLY A 108 -7.36 19.62 -24.29
C GLY A 108 -7.53 20.26 -25.67
N CYS A 109 -8.66 20.01 -26.33
CA CYS A 109 -9.05 20.60 -27.61
C CYS A 109 -10.37 21.36 -27.46
#